data_AF-A0A952BKB6-F1
#
_entry.id   AF-A0A952BKB6-F1
#
_cell.length_a   1.000
_cell.length_b   1.000
_cell.length_c   1.000
_cell.angle_alpha   90.00
_cell.angle_beta   90.00
_cell.angle_gamma   90.00
#
_symmetry.space_group_name_H-M   'P 1'
#
loop_
_entity.id
_entity.type
_entity.pdbx_description
1 polymer ?
#
loop_
_entity_poly.entity_id
_entity_poly.type
_entity_poly.pdbx_seq_one_letter_code
_entity_poly.pdbx_strand_id
1 'polypeptide(L)'
;MLIKDIFEVPIENDIDPVIKVGDRADDRKLASEIDSYVVTPNIERYLEDFLEHYTDSIRISTDEIGVWISGYFGSGKSHLAKIASLLVENRTLDGVPAIKRFQARIPADAPLKDSIIRSLSRIDQCETEILAFNLNTLQDSKTTPLPRLLLSQYYISKGYSGNLLYARVIESE
;
A
#
# COMPACT_ATOMS: atom_id res chain seq x y z
N MET A 1 -26.96 27.19 -4.82
CA MET A 1 -26.19 26.27 -3.96
C MET A 1 -26.89 24.93 -4.01
N LEU A 2 -26.27 23.94 -4.63
CA LEU A 2 -26.77 22.57 -4.66
C LEU A 2 -26.26 21.83 -3.42
N ILE A 3 -26.98 20.81 -2.94
CA ILE A 3 -26.57 20.01 -1.77
C ILE A 3 -25.18 19.41 -1.97
N LYS A 4 -24.84 19.02 -3.20
CA LYS A 4 -23.52 18.49 -3.55
C LYS A 4 -22.37 19.47 -3.28
N ASP A 5 -22.63 20.78 -3.37
CA ASP A 5 -21.61 21.82 -3.19
C ASP A 5 -21.22 22.01 -1.71
N ILE A 6 -21.91 21.33 -0.78
CA ILE A 6 -21.63 21.34 0.66
C ILE A 6 -20.48 20.36 1.00
N PHE A 7 -20.30 19.31 0.20
CA PHE A 7 -19.34 18.26 0.50
C PHE A 7 -17.94 18.62 0.02
N GLU A 8 -16.93 18.32 0.84
CA GLU A 8 -15.52 18.50 0.46
C GLU A 8 -15.11 17.54 -0.68
N VAL A 9 -15.70 16.34 -0.69
CA VAL A 9 -15.44 15.30 -1.69
C VAL A 9 -16.67 15.14 -2.58
N PRO A 10 -16.51 15.04 -3.91
CA PRO A 10 -17.64 14.83 -4.81
C PRO A 10 -18.37 13.52 -4.49
N ILE A 11 -19.68 13.61 -4.21
CA ILE A 11 -20.51 12.48 -3.78
C ILE A 11 -21.16 11.73 -4.95
N GLU A 12 -21.09 12.29 -6.15
CA GLU A 12 -21.55 11.66 -7.39
C GLU A 12 -20.60 10.58 -7.94
N ASN A 13 -19.39 10.49 -7.40
CA ASN A 13 -18.42 9.49 -7.82
C ASN A 13 -18.84 8.10 -7.34
N ASP A 14 -18.73 7.11 -8.23
CA ASP A 14 -19.00 5.72 -7.87
C ASP A 14 -17.93 5.21 -6.90
N ILE A 15 -18.37 4.59 -5.81
CA ILE A 15 -17.47 4.07 -4.77
C ILE A 15 -17.55 2.55 -4.83
N ASP A 16 -16.42 1.93 -5.15
CA ASP A 16 -16.32 0.48 -5.11
C ASP A 16 -16.60 -0.04 -3.69
N PRO A 17 -17.60 -0.92 -3.51
CA PRO A 17 -17.94 -1.43 -2.19
C PRO A 17 -16.86 -2.34 -1.61
N VAL A 18 -15.96 -2.86 -2.46
CA VAL A 18 -14.91 -3.81 -2.07
C VAL A 18 -13.57 -3.36 -2.60
N ILE A 19 -12.70 -2.94 -1.68
CA ILE A 19 -11.30 -2.64 -1.99
C ILE A 19 -10.54 -3.92 -2.28
N LYS A 20 -10.08 -4.05 -3.53
CA LYS A 20 -9.15 -5.10 -3.97
C LYS A 20 -7.73 -4.53 -3.99
N VAL A 21 -6.88 -5.02 -3.09
CA VAL A 21 -5.49 -4.53 -2.95
C VAL A 21 -4.66 -4.81 -4.21
N GLY A 22 -4.94 -5.93 -4.90
CA GLY A 22 -4.29 -6.30 -6.16
C GLY A 22 -4.84 -5.58 -7.40
N ASP A 23 -5.97 -4.86 -7.29
CA ASP A 23 -6.49 -4.07 -8.40
C ASP A 23 -5.74 -2.74 -8.46
N ARG A 24 -4.68 -2.73 -9.27
CA ARG A 24 -3.72 -1.63 -9.40
C ARG A 24 -3.46 -1.22 -10.85
N ALA A 25 -4.29 -1.66 -11.80
CA ALA A 25 -4.05 -1.43 -13.23
C ALA A 25 -4.54 -0.06 -13.71
N ASP A 26 -5.56 0.50 -13.06
CA ASP A 26 -6.18 1.76 -13.46
C ASP A 26 -5.66 2.93 -12.59
N ASP A 27 -4.80 3.75 -13.15
CA ASP A 27 -4.22 4.91 -12.47
C ASP A 27 -5.24 5.98 -12.09
N ARG A 28 -6.31 6.17 -12.89
CA ARG A 28 -7.35 7.16 -12.60
C ARG A 28 -8.17 6.72 -11.40
N LYS A 29 -8.50 5.43 -11.35
CA LYS A 29 -9.19 4.84 -10.21
C LYS A 29 -8.36 5.00 -8.93
N LEU A 30 -7.07 4.66 -8.96
CA LEU A 30 -6.20 4.79 -7.80
C LEU A 30 -5.99 6.25 -7.38
N ALA A 31 -5.88 7.17 -8.34
CA ALA A 31 -5.85 8.60 -8.06
C ALA A 31 -7.11 9.03 -7.30
N SER A 32 -8.28 8.65 -7.80
CA SER A 32 -9.56 8.95 -7.13
C SER A 32 -9.68 8.30 -5.75
N GLU A 33 -9.15 7.08 -5.56
CA GLU A 33 -9.10 6.43 -4.24
C GLU A 33 -8.26 7.24 -3.24
N ILE A 34 -7.09 7.75 -3.64
CA ILE A 34 -6.28 8.64 -2.79
C ILE A 34 -7.01 9.95 -2.54
N ASP A 35 -7.56 10.59 -3.59
CA ASP A 35 -8.17 11.91 -3.51
C ASP A 35 -9.42 11.93 -2.62
N SER A 36 -10.11 10.78 -2.48
CA SER A 36 -11.27 10.58 -1.60
C SER A 36 -10.90 10.05 -0.22
N TYR A 37 -9.63 9.73 0.05
CA TYR A 37 -9.22 9.15 1.32
C TYR A 37 -9.34 10.17 2.45
N VAL A 38 -9.92 9.73 3.57
CA VAL A 38 -10.12 10.55 4.77
C VAL A 38 -9.14 10.10 5.84
N VAL A 39 -8.17 10.97 6.15
CA VAL A 39 -7.18 10.72 7.19
C VAL A 39 -7.78 11.09 8.55
N THR A 40 -8.25 10.07 9.26
CA THR A 40 -8.70 10.21 10.67
C THR A 40 -7.50 10.20 11.63
N PRO A 41 -7.64 10.64 12.89
CA PRO A 41 -6.54 10.60 13.87
C PRO A 41 -5.93 9.20 14.09
N ASN A 42 -6.74 8.14 13.98
CA ASN A 42 -6.23 6.77 14.08
C ASN A 42 -5.42 6.37 12.83
N ILE A 43 -5.93 6.71 11.64
CA ILE A 43 -5.24 6.44 10.37
C ILE A 43 -3.93 7.21 10.30
N GLU A 44 -3.94 8.47 10.73
CA GLU A 44 -2.75 9.30 10.86
C GLU A 44 -1.67 8.59 11.68
N ARG A 45 -2.01 8.14 12.90
CA ARG A 45 -1.09 7.40 13.77
C ARG A 45 -0.58 6.11 13.12
N TYR A 46 -1.45 5.33 12.47
CA TYR A 46 -1.03 4.08 11.83
C TYR A 46 -0.12 4.30 10.63
N LEU A 47 -0.37 5.35 9.84
CA LEU A 47 0.47 5.69 8.69
C LEU A 47 1.80 6.26 9.13
N GLU A 48 1.82 7.09 10.17
CA GLU A 48 3.06 7.63 10.70
C GLU A 48 3.97 6.54 11.24
N ASP A 49 3.44 5.67 12.09
CA ASP A 49 4.15 4.51 12.65
C ASP A 49 4.69 3.58 11.54
N PHE A 50 3.85 3.26 10.55
CA PHE A 50 4.27 2.45 9.40
C PHE A 50 5.39 3.12 8.58
N LEU A 51 5.24 4.40 8.22
CA LEU A 51 6.18 5.10 7.35
C LEU A 51 7.52 5.35 8.05
N GLU A 52 7.52 5.63 9.35
CA GLU A 52 8.74 5.75 10.15
C GLU A 52 9.54 4.45 10.11
N HIS A 53 8.94 3.32 10.54
CA HIS A 53 9.59 2.01 10.52
C HIS A 53 10.03 1.59 9.11
N TYR A 54 9.18 1.83 8.10
CA TYR A 54 9.49 1.48 6.72
C TYR A 54 10.74 2.23 6.22
N THR A 55 10.79 3.56 6.42
CA THR A 55 11.92 4.36 5.93
C THR A 55 13.20 4.14 6.74
N ASP A 56 13.10 3.79 8.01
CA ASP A 56 14.26 3.47 8.85
C ASP A 56 14.85 2.09 8.53
N SER A 57 14.01 1.11 8.17
CA SER A 57 14.45 -0.26 7.83
C SER A 57 15.46 -0.33 6.67
N ILE A 58 15.48 0.68 5.81
CA ILE A 58 16.39 0.77 4.66
C ILE A 58 17.77 1.28 5.08
N ARG A 59 17.84 2.02 6.19
CA ARG A 59 19.09 2.58 6.73
C ARG A 59 19.68 1.69 7.82
N ILE A 60 18.83 1.03 8.58
CA ILE A 60 19.18 0.20 9.72
C ILE A 60 18.64 -1.20 9.45
N SER A 61 19.55 -2.16 9.30
CA SER A 61 19.18 -3.57 9.18
C SER A 61 18.33 -3.98 10.39
N THR A 62 17.19 -4.59 10.13
CA THR A 62 16.26 -5.08 11.16
C THR A 62 15.66 -6.41 10.75
N ASP A 63 15.40 -7.26 11.74
CA ASP A 63 14.70 -8.53 11.56
C ASP A 63 13.17 -8.35 11.72
N GLU A 64 12.73 -7.15 12.12
CA GLU A 64 11.34 -6.77 12.39
C GLU A 64 10.63 -6.25 11.12
N ILE A 65 10.54 -7.10 10.10
CA ILE A 65 10.07 -6.71 8.76
C ILE A 65 8.55 -6.87 8.53
N GLY A 66 7.81 -7.39 9.51
CA GLY A 66 6.41 -7.79 9.36
C GLY A 66 5.42 -6.76 9.87
N VAL A 67 4.40 -6.43 9.06
CA VAL A 67 3.27 -5.57 9.47
C VAL A 67 1.98 -6.38 9.51
N TRP A 68 1.26 -6.32 10.63
CA TRP A 68 -0.01 -7.02 10.83
C TRP A 68 -1.18 -6.05 11.03
N ILE A 69 -2.06 -5.96 10.04
CA ILE A 69 -3.26 -5.10 10.10
C ILE A 69 -4.48 -5.95 10.47
N SER A 70 -5.02 -5.73 11.66
CA SER A 70 -6.19 -6.46 12.18
C SER A 70 -7.36 -5.54 12.55
N GLY A 71 -8.56 -6.09 12.64
CA GLY A 71 -9.78 -5.32 12.90
C GLY A 71 -11.04 -5.90 12.22
N TYR A 72 -12.20 -5.36 12.61
CA TYR A 72 -13.52 -5.85 12.20
C TYR A 72 -13.80 -5.73 10.69
N PHE A 73 -14.78 -6.48 10.19
CA PHE A 73 -15.25 -6.31 8.82
C PHE A 73 -15.74 -4.87 8.59
N GLY A 74 -15.44 -4.29 7.42
CA GLY A 74 -15.78 -2.90 7.10
C GLY A 74 -14.91 -1.82 7.75
N SER A 75 -13.90 -2.18 8.57
CA SER A 75 -13.07 -1.18 9.27
C SER A 75 -11.97 -0.52 8.41
N GLY A 76 -11.94 -0.76 7.09
CA GLY A 76 -10.98 -0.12 6.18
C GLY A 76 -9.58 -0.76 6.09
N LYS A 77 -9.33 -1.94 6.68
CA LYS A 77 -7.99 -2.59 6.70
C LYS A 77 -7.32 -2.71 5.32
N SER A 78 -8.05 -3.25 4.35
CA SER A 78 -7.53 -3.41 2.98
C SER A 78 -7.29 -2.06 2.31
N HIS A 79 -8.09 -1.05 2.65
CA HIS A 79 -7.91 0.30 2.14
C HIS A 79 -6.64 0.93 2.70
N LEU A 80 -6.42 0.82 4.02
CA LEU A 80 -5.18 1.28 4.68
C LEU A 80 -3.95 0.61 4.06
N ALA A 81 -3.98 -0.72 3.88
CA ALA A 81 -2.88 -1.45 3.25
C ALA A 81 -2.62 -0.98 1.80
N LYS A 82 -3.69 -0.73 1.04
CA LYS A 82 -3.59 -0.24 -0.33
C LYS A 82 -3.00 1.17 -0.38
N ILE A 83 -3.48 2.09 0.46
CA ILE A 83 -2.92 3.45 0.56
C ILE A 83 -1.45 3.40 0.97
N ALA A 84 -1.11 2.68 2.05
CA ALA A 84 0.28 2.53 2.50
C ALA A 84 1.19 2.04 1.37
N SER A 85 0.75 1.03 0.61
CA SER A 85 1.51 0.52 -0.54
C SER A 85 1.68 1.52 -1.67
N LEU A 86 0.67 2.35 -1.96
CA LEU A 86 0.77 3.40 -3.00
C LEU A 86 1.73 4.50 -2.57
N LEU A 87 1.79 4.80 -1.27
CA LEU A 87 2.71 5.81 -0.73
C LEU A 87 4.16 5.36 -0.82
N VAL A 88 4.47 4.12 -0.43
CA VAL A 88 5.87 3.62 -0.48
C VAL A 88 6.36 3.29 -1.88
N GLU A 89 5.44 3.02 -2.82
CA GLU A 89 5.77 2.89 -4.25
C GLU A 89 5.95 4.27 -4.91
N ASN A 90 5.24 5.29 -4.41
CA ASN A 90 5.20 6.66 -4.93
C ASN A 90 5.03 6.78 -6.46
N ARG A 91 4.37 5.81 -7.10
CA ARG A 91 4.18 5.83 -8.55
C ARG A 91 3.33 7.04 -8.97
N THR A 92 3.54 7.49 -10.21
CA THR A 92 2.74 8.58 -10.78
C THR A 92 1.36 8.07 -11.17
N LEU A 93 0.32 8.69 -10.63
CA LEU A 93 -1.08 8.35 -10.88
C LEU A 93 -1.75 9.53 -11.56
N ASP A 94 -2.20 9.33 -12.81
CA ASP A 94 -2.86 10.37 -13.62
C ASP A 94 -2.04 11.68 -13.62
N GLY A 95 -0.75 11.56 -13.92
CA GLY A 95 0.20 12.69 -14.02
C GLY A 95 0.70 13.29 -12.71
N VAL A 96 0.27 12.79 -11.54
CA VAL A 96 0.69 13.31 -10.23
C VAL A 96 1.23 12.17 -9.34
N PRO A 97 2.38 12.33 -8.67
CA PRO A 97 2.89 11.34 -7.73
C PRO A 97 1.89 11.03 -6.61
N ALA A 98 1.77 9.75 -6.23
CA ALA A 98 0.85 9.30 -5.18
C ALA A 98 1.05 10.05 -3.86
N ILE A 99 2.31 10.30 -3.45
CA ILE A 99 2.63 11.07 -2.24
C ILE A 99 2.09 12.50 -2.32
N LYS A 100 2.25 13.17 -3.48
CA LYS A 100 1.79 14.55 -3.66
C LYS A 100 0.27 14.65 -3.58
N ARG A 101 -0.46 13.67 -4.13
CA ARG A 101 -1.92 13.57 -3.97
C ARG A 101 -2.31 13.38 -2.50
N PHE A 102 -1.66 12.44 -1.82
CA PHE A 102 -1.97 12.10 -0.44
C PHE A 102 -1.66 13.24 0.55
N GLN A 103 -0.60 14.02 0.34
CA GLN A 103 -0.27 15.17 1.19
C GLN A 103 -1.42 16.18 1.29
N ALA A 104 -2.20 16.35 0.22
CA ALA A 104 -3.38 17.23 0.22
C ALA A 104 -4.54 16.69 1.07
N ARG A 105 -4.51 15.40 1.45
CA ARG A 105 -5.53 14.74 2.28
C ARG A 105 -5.20 14.76 3.78
N ILE A 106 -3.98 15.13 4.17
CA ILE A 106 -3.59 15.21 5.58
C ILE A 106 -4.15 16.53 6.15
N PRO A 107 -5.00 16.48 7.21
CA PRO A 107 -5.56 17.68 7.82
C PRO A 107 -4.47 18.67 8.24
N ALA A 108 -4.76 19.98 8.12
CA ALA A 108 -3.78 21.01 8.41
C ALA A 108 -3.35 21.03 9.89
N ASP A 109 -4.26 20.65 10.78
CA ASP A 109 -4.12 20.58 12.23
C ASP A 109 -3.75 19.18 12.75
N ALA A 110 -3.44 18.24 11.84
CA ALA A 110 -3.07 16.88 12.20
C ALA A 110 -1.72 16.88 12.96
N PRO A 111 -1.65 16.39 14.21
CA PRO A 111 -0.49 16.53 15.09
C PRO A 111 0.79 15.82 14.59
N LEU A 112 0.65 14.76 13.80
CA LEU A 112 1.75 13.96 13.25
C LEU A 112 2.06 14.30 11.78
N LYS A 113 1.40 15.32 11.21
CA LYS A 113 1.59 15.74 9.82
C LYS A 113 3.06 15.92 9.43
N ASP A 114 3.83 16.64 10.24
CA ASP A 114 5.23 16.92 9.94
C ASP A 114 6.08 15.64 9.96
N SER A 115 5.77 14.70 10.85
CA SER A 115 6.43 13.39 10.89
C SER A 115 6.13 12.59 9.62
N ILE A 116 4.85 12.52 9.23
CA ILE A 116 4.41 11.85 8.00
C ILE A 116 5.10 12.46 6.78
N ILE A 117 5.06 13.79 6.62
CA ILE A 117 5.68 14.48 5.48
C ILE A 117 7.18 14.21 5.42
N ARG A 118 7.86 14.23 6.57
CA ARG A 118 9.28 13.91 6.66
C ARG A 118 9.57 12.48 6.19
N SER A 119 8.80 11.48 6.63
CA SER A 119 8.99 10.09 6.17
C SER A 119 8.68 9.97 4.68
N LEU A 120 7.60 10.58 4.20
CA LEU A 120 7.25 10.59 2.77
C LEU A 120 8.35 11.21 1.89
N SER A 121 9.04 12.26 2.37
CA SER A 121 10.16 12.87 1.63
C SER A 121 11.37 11.96 1.43
N ARG A 122 11.46 10.86 2.20
CA ARG A 122 12.54 9.87 2.12
C ARG A 122 12.18 8.68 1.24
N ILE A 123 10.92 8.55 0.80
CA ILE A 123 10.46 7.39 0.03
C ILE A 123 11.22 7.25 -1.29
N ASP A 124 11.60 8.35 -1.95
CA ASP A 124 12.37 8.26 -3.20
C ASP A 124 13.80 7.69 -3.00
N GLN A 125 14.25 7.53 -1.75
CA GLN A 125 15.50 6.85 -1.40
C GLN A 125 15.31 5.33 -1.23
N CYS A 126 14.07 4.85 -1.32
CA CYS A 126 13.65 3.47 -1.10
C CYS A 126 13.40 2.82 -2.46
N GLU A 127 14.14 1.77 -2.81
CA GLU A 127 13.83 0.98 -4.00
C GLU A 127 12.72 -0.04 -3.65
N THR A 128 11.48 0.33 -3.97
CA THR A 128 10.29 -0.41 -3.56
C THR A 128 9.56 -1.02 -4.76
N GLU A 129 9.36 -2.33 -4.75
CA GLU A 129 8.45 -3.02 -5.66
C GLU A 129 7.27 -3.61 -4.88
N ILE A 130 6.04 -3.38 -5.35
CA ILE A 130 4.83 -3.85 -4.66
C ILE A 130 4.29 -5.13 -5.28
N LEU A 131 4.28 -6.20 -4.48
CA LEU A 131 3.64 -7.47 -4.82
C LEU A 131 2.36 -7.65 -3.99
N ALA A 132 1.21 -7.41 -4.62
CA ALA A 132 -0.10 -7.55 -3.98
C ALA A 132 -0.80 -8.84 -4.43
N PHE A 133 -1.03 -9.76 -3.50
CA PHE A 133 -1.72 -11.03 -3.78
C PHE A 133 -2.56 -11.51 -2.60
N ASN A 134 -3.50 -12.41 -2.88
CA ASN A 134 -4.35 -13.05 -1.87
C ASN A 134 -3.86 -14.48 -1.63
N LEU A 135 -3.44 -14.78 -0.41
CA LEU A 135 -2.98 -16.13 -0.04
C LEU A 135 -4.03 -17.21 -0.30
N ASN A 136 -5.32 -16.90 -0.12
CA ASN A 136 -6.40 -17.87 -0.29
C ASN A 136 -6.63 -18.27 -1.75
N THR A 137 -6.13 -17.51 -2.72
CA THR A 137 -6.26 -17.83 -4.15
C THR A 137 -5.08 -18.62 -4.68
N LEU A 138 -4.02 -18.80 -3.90
CA LEU A 138 -2.85 -19.58 -4.31
C LEU A 138 -3.12 -21.08 -4.19
N GLN A 139 -2.65 -21.86 -5.17
CA GLN A 139 -2.68 -23.33 -5.11
C GLN A 139 -1.89 -23.83 -3.90
N ASP A 140 -2.42 -24.87 -3.22
CA ASP A 140 -1.78 -25.51 -2.07
C ASP A 140 -1.41 -24.55 -0.91
N SER A 141 -2.05 -23.39 -0.82
CA SER A 141 -1.76 -22.37 0.20
C SER A 141 -1.98 -22.87 1.63
N LYS A 142 -2.88 -23.84 1.82
CA LYS A 142 -3.17 -24.43 3.13
C LYS A 142 -2.12 -25.43 3.61
N THR A 143 -1.38 -26.04 2.69
CA THR A 143 -0.38 -27.09 2.99
C THR A 143 1.04 -26.59 2.86
N THR A 144 1.24 -25.43 2.21
CA THR A 144 2.54 -24.82 1.97
C THR A 144 2.88 -23.80 3.06
N PRO A 145 4.08 -23.87 3.69
CA PRO A 145 4.51 -22.87 4.66
C PRO A 145 4.54 -21.45 4.07
N LEU A 146 4.11 -20.45 4.84
CA LEU A 146 4.04 -19.04 4.40
C LEU A 146 5.35 -18.53 3.77
N PRO A 147 6.54 -18.73 4.36
CA PRO A 147 7.79 -18.25 3.75
C PRO A 147 8.01 -18.81 2.34
N ARG A 148 7.59 -20.05 2.11
CA ARG A 148 7.70 -20.72 0.82
C ARG A 148 6.73 -20.12 -0.21
N LEU A 149 5.52 -19.75 0.23
CA LEU A 149 4.54 -19.05 -0.61
C LEU A 149 5.05 -17.65 -0.99
N LEU A 150 5.57 -16.89 -0.03
CA LEU A 150 6.11 -15.55 -0.28
C LEU A 150 7.27 -15.59 -1.29
N LEU A 151 8.23 -16.50 -1.10
CA LEU A 151 9.35 -16.67 -2.01
C LEU A 151 8.90 -17.11 -3.43
N SER A 152 7.90 -17.99 -3.51
CA SER A 152 7.31 -18.40 -4.79
C SER A 152 6.69 -17.23 -5.55
N GLN A 153 5.94 -16.37 -4.85
CA GLN A 153 5.34 -15.17 -5.46
C GLN A 153 6.40 -14.15 -5.90
N TYR A 154 7.47 -13.97 -5.12
CA TYR A 154 8.61 -13.15 -5.51
C TYR A 154 9.26 -13.65 -6.81
N TYR A 155 9.53 -14.96 -6.91
CA TYR A 155 10.12 -15.51 -8.15
C TYR A 155 9.20 -15.35 -9.37
N ILE A 156 7.90 -15.56 -9.19
CA ILE A 156 6.92 -15.33 -10.26
C ILE A 156 6.96 -13.87 -10.71
N SER A 157 7.09 -12.90 -9.79
CA SER A 157 7.15 -11.48 -10.16
C SER A 157 8.41 -11.12 -10.96
N LYS A 158 9.51 -11.84 -10.73
CA LYS A 158 10.74 -11.74 -11.52
C LYS A 158 10.70 -12.51 -12.85
N GLY A 159 9.60 -13.19 -13.17
CA GLY A 159 9.42 -13.95 -14.40
C GLY A 159 9.91 -15.40 -14.34
N TYR A 160 10.26 -15.90 -13.15
CA TYR A 160 10.68 -17.28 -12.94
C TYR A 160 9.51 -18.23 -12.64
N SER A 161 9.80 -19.53 -12.56
CA SER A 161 8.83 -20.54 -12.14
C SER A 161 8.48 -20.38 -10.66
N GLY A 162 7.19 -20.50 -10.33
CA GLY A 162 6.74 -20.60 -8.93
C GLY A 162 7.20 -21.88 -8.23
N ASN A 163 7.71 -22.87 -8.97
CA ASN A 163 8.31 -24.06 -8.40
C ASN A 163 9.76 -23.76 -7.98
N LEU A 164 9.98 -23.71 -6.67
CA LEU A 164 11.27 -23.35 -6.07
C LEU A 164 12.43 -24.26 -6.47
N LEU A 165 12.17 -25.52 -6.86
CA LEU A 165 13.24 -26.41 -7.35
C LEU A 165 13.81 -25.90 -8.67
N TYR A 166 12.93 -25.46 -9.59
CA TYR A 166 13.35 -24.89 -10.87
C TYR A 166 13.90 -23.47 -10.72
N ALA A 167 13.28 -22.64 -9.87
CA ALA A 167 13.77 -21.28 -9.61
C ALA A 167 15.21 -21.26 -9.09
N ARG A 168 15.57 -22.18 -8.18
CA ARG A 168 16.93 -22.30 -7.63
C ARG A 168 18.00 -22.63 -8.66
N VAL A 169 17.65 -23.39 -9.70
CA VAL A 169 18.59 -23.73 -10.78
C VAL A 169 18.87 -22.49 -11.63
N ILE A 170 17.84 -21.67 -11.89
CA ILE A 170 17.95 -20.47 -12.72
C ILE A 170 18.72 -19.35 -12.00
N GLU A 171 18.58 -19.21 -10.67
CA GLU A 171 19.37 -18.22 -9.90
C GLU A 171 20.87 -18.56 -9.79
N SER A 172 21.24 -19.82 -10.03
CA SER A 172 22.64 -20.28 -9.92
C SER A 172 23.46 -20.15 -11.20
N GLU A 173 22.82 -19.75 -12.32
CA GLU A 173 23.47 -19.44 -13.60
C GLU A 173 23.71 -17.93 -13.76
#